data_AF-A0A532UUZ9-F1
#
_entry.id   AF-A0A532UUZ9-F1
#
_cell.length_a   1.000
_cell.length_b   1.000
_cell.length_c   1.000
_cell.angle_alpha   90.00
_cell.angle_beta   90.00
_cell.angle_gamma   90.00
#
_symmetry.space_group_name_H-M   'P 1'
#
loop_
_entity.id
_entity.type
_entity.pdbx_description
1 polymer ?
#
loop_
_entity_poly.entity_id
_entity_poly.type
_entity_poly.pdbx_seq_one_letter_code
_entity_poly.pdbx_strand_id
1 'polypeptide(L)'
;MPNNDSNRRPKNENCDINPVETGSAADKDLIMEQILENINTTPIGQVLKMIASLPEVRKEKVLDVRRQLTEGRYDLNERLDVAVDKFLEQLTA
;
A
#
# COMPACT_ATOMS: atom_id res chain seq x y z
N MET A 1 -30.08 24.73 -44.31
CA MET A 1 -30.40 23.42 -43.69
C MET A 1 -29.58 22.36 -44.42
N PRO A 2 -28.95 21.36 -43.75
CA PRO A 2 -29.11 20.95 -42.36
C PRO A 2 -27.86 21.15 -41.46
N ASN A 3 -28.12 21.23 -40.16
CA ASN A 3 -27.16 21.12 -39.06
C ASN A 3 -26.61 19.69 -38.99
N ASN A 4 -25.34 19.53 -38.62
CA ASN A 4 -24.82 18.23 -38.22
C ASN A 4 -23.85 18.40 -37.03
N ASP A 5 -24.01 17.51 -36.06
CA ASP A 5 -23.89 17.79 -34.65
C ASP A 5 -22.52 18.18 -34.11
N SER A 6 -22.56 19.12 -33.15
CA SER A 6 -21.46 19.44 -32.25
C SER A 6 -21.00 18.19 -31.52
N ASN A 7 -19.81 17.71 -31.86
CA ASN A 7 -19.02 16.82 -31.01
C ASN A 7 -18.78 17.51 -29.66
N ARG A 8 -19.68 17.26 -28.69
CA ARG A 8 -19.43 17.54 -27.28
C ARG A 8 -18.27 16.65 -26.84
N ARG A 9 -17.07 17.23 -26.80
CA ARG A 9 -15.97 16.67 -26.00
C ARG A 9 -16.49 16.48 -24.58
N PRO A 10 -16.37 15.30 -23.96
CA PRO A 10 -16.52 15.23 -22.52
C PRO A 10 -15.42 16.11 -21.94
N LYS A 11 -15.80 17.17 -21.23
CA LYS A 11 -14.90 17.84 -20.30
C LYS A 11 -14.51 16.76 -19.30
N ASN A 12 -13.32 16.22 -19.47
CA ASN A 12 -12.67 15.48 -18.42
C ASN A 12 -12.36 16.51 -17.33
N GLU A 13 -13.34 16.73 -16.45
CA GLU A 13 -13.12 17.38 -15.17
C GLU A 13 -12.22 16.41 -14.40
N ASN A 14 -10.92 16.52 -14.66
CA ASN A 14 -9.91 16.07 -13.73
C ASN A 14 -10.19 16.89 -12.46
N CYS A 15 -10.93 16.31 -11.53
CA CYS A 15 -10.95 16.77 -10.16
C CYS A 15 -9.52 16.58 -9.66
N ASP A 16 -8.74 17.65 -9.77
CA ASP A 16 -7.48 17.81 -9.07
C ASP A 16 -7.80 17.72 -7.57
N ILE A 17 -7.78 16.50 -7.02
CA ILE A 17 -7.76 16.28 -5.59
C ILE A 17 -6.36 16.67 -5.13
N ASN A 18 -6.15 17.96 -4.91
CA ASN A 18 -5.06 18.47 -4.08
C ASN A 18 -5.65 18.73 -2.69
N PRO A 19 -5.64 17.77 -1.75
CA PRO A 19 -6.16 18.02 -0.42
C PRO A 19 -5.00 18.53 0.43
N VAL A 20 -4.54 19.76 0.18
CA VAL A 20 -3.81 20.56 1.17
C VAL A 20 -3.64 21.96 0.57
N GLU A 21 -4.49 22.87 1.02
CA GLU A 21 -4.10 24.11 1.69
C GLU A 21 -5.38 24.90 2.03
N THR A 22 -5.46 25.44 3.26
CA THR A 22 -6.53 26.33 3.79
C THR A 22 -7.81 25.68 4.38
N GLY A 23 -7.70 25.01 5.53
CA GLY A 23 -8.85 24.66 6.39
C GLY A 23 -8.54 24.92 7.87
N SER A 24 -9.54 25.38 8.64
CA SER A 24 -9.44 25.56 10.10
C SER A 24 -9.11 24.24 10.78
N ALA A 25 -8.59 24.27 12.02
CA ALA A 25 -8.34 23.04 12.79
C ALA A 25 -9.61 22.16 12.91
N ALA A 26 -10.76 22.80 13.09
CA ALA A 26 -12.06 22.12 13.13
C ALA A 26 -12.42 21.41 11.81
N ASP A 27 -12.05 21.98 10.67
CA ASP A 27 -12.34 21.37 9.36
C ASP A 27 -11.46 20.13 9.14
N LYS A 28 -10.22 20.15 9.64
CA LYS A 28 -9.31 19.00 9.59
C LYS A 28 -9.80 17.85 10.46
N ASP A 29 -10.36 18.15 11.63
CA ASP A 29 -10.94 17.14 12.53
C ASP A 29 -12.14 16.45 11.88
N LEU A 30 -13.04 17.21 11.24
CA LEU A 30 -14.18 16.66 10.49
C LEU A 30 -13.73 15.78 9.32
N ILE A 31 -12.70 16.20 8.58
CA ILE A 31 -12.13 15.41 7.48
C ILE A 31 -11.52 14.11 8.01
N MET A 32 -10.81 14.16 9.13
CA MET A 32 -10.23 12.97 9.77
C MET A 32 -11.31 11.98 10.18
N GLU A 33 -12.39 12.45 10.79
CA GLU A 33 -13.51 11.60 11.20
C GLU A 33 -14.14 10.88 10.00
N GLN A 34 -14.36 11.60 8.91
CA GLN A 34 -14.88 11.00 7.67
C GLN A 34 -13.93 9.98 7.05
N ILE A 35 -12.61 10.21 7.12
CA ILE A 35 -11.61 9.25 6.66
C ILE A 35 -11.64 7.98 7.53
N LEU A 36 -11.71 8.13 8.85
CA LEU A 36 -11.77 7.00 9.79
C LEU A 36 -13.04 6.15 9.61
N GLU A 37 -14.17 6.80 9.35
CA GLU A 37 -15.42 6.11 8.99
C GLU A 37 -15.22 5.31 7.69
N ASN A 38 -14.73 5.98 6.64
CA ASN A 38 -14.57 5.38 5.31
C ASN A 38 -13.57 4.22 5.28
N ILE A 39 -12.53 4.25 6.13
CA ILE A 39 -11.56 3.15 6.29
C ILE A 39 -12.25 1.83 6.65
N ASN A 40 -13.37 1.88 7.39
CA ASN A 40 -14.06 0.67 7.86
C ASN A 40 -15.29 0.32 7.01
N THR A 41 -15.91 1.28 6.34
CA THR A 41 -17.20 1.09 5.65
C THR A 41 -17.08 0.94 4.14
N THR A 42 -16.00 1.41 3.52
CA THR A 42 -15.82 1.36 2.07
C THR A 42 -14.89 0.22 1.64
N PRO A 43 -15.10 -0.38 0.44
CA PRO A 43 -14.19 -1.40 -0.09
C PRO A 43 -12.75 -0.90 -0.21
N ILE A 44 -12.55 0.34 -0.65
CA ILE A 44 -11.22 0.95 -0.76
C ILE A 44 -10.58 1.17 0.62
N GLY A 45 -11.37 1.60 1.61
CA GLY A 45 -10.93 1.76 2.98
C GLY A 45 -10.44 0.45 3.59
N GLN A 46 -11.15 -0.65 3.35
CA GLN A 46 -10.74 -1.98 3.79
C GLN A 46 -9.42 -2.41 3.15
N VAL A 47 -9.21 -2.12 1.86
CA VAL A 47 -7.93 -2.37 1.18
C VAL A 47 -6.81 -1.52 1.77
N LEU A 48 -7.04 -0.23 2.01
CA LEU A 48 -6.06 0.65 2.66
C LEU A 48 -5.70 0.17 4.07
N LYS A 49 -6.69 -0.32 4.84
CA LYS A 49 -6.48 -0.94 6.15
C LYS A 49 -5.63 -2.20 6.05
N MET A 50 -5.89 -3.06 5.07
CA MET A 50 -5.08 -4.25 4.80
C MET A 50 -3.65 -3.86 4.43
N ILE A 51 -3.45 -2.89 3.54
CA ILE A 51 -2.11 -2.40 3.15
C ILE A 51 -1.37 -1.83 4.37
N ALA A 52 -2.04 -1.04 5.20
CA ALA A 52 -1.44 -0.47 6.41
C ALA A 52 -1.08 -1.54 7.47
N SER A 53 -1.75 -2.69 7.46
CA SER A 53 -1.39 -3.83 8.31
C SER A 53 -0.25 -4.70 7.77
N LEU A 54 0.15 -4.49 6.50
CA LEU A 54 1.27 -5.24 5.96
C LEU A 54 2.54 -4.85 6.73
N PRO A 55 3.33 -5.84 7.20
CA PRO A 55 4.58 -5.54 7.86
C PRO A 55 5.49 -4.80 6.88
N GLU A 56 6.34 -3.92 7.41
CA GLU A 56 7.37 -3.28 6.60
C GLU A 56 8.30 -4.35 6.03
N VAL A 57 8.16 -4.64 4.75
CA VAL A 57 9.02 -5.60 4.05
C VAL A 57 10.25 -4.85 3.55
N ARG A 58 11.43 -5.26 4.02
CA ARG A 58 12.72 -4.85 3.44
C ARG A 58 12.87 -5.41 2.03
N LYS A 59 12.23 -4.75 1.06
CA LYS A 59 12.06 -5.20 -0.33
C LYS A 59 13.40 -5.52 -0.99
N GLU A 60 14.43 -4.71 -0.76
CA GLU A 60 15.77 -4.92 -1.32
C GLU A 60 16.34 -6.28 -0.89
N LYS A 61 16.26 -6.58 0.42
CA LYS A 61 16.75 -7.85 0.97
C LYS A 61 15.99 -9.04 0.39
N VAL A 62 14.67 -8.94 0.26
CA VAL A 62 13.84 -10.03 -0.29
C VAL A 62 14.19 -10.29 -1.76
N LEU A 63 14.31 -9.24 -2.57
CA LEU A 63 14.64 -9.37 -3.99
C LEU A 63 16.05 -9.92 -4.19
N ASP A 64 17.01 -9.47 -3.39
CA ASP A 64 18.38 -9.97 -3.43
C ASP A 64 18.46 -11.47 -3.08
N VAL A 65 17.82 -11.89 -1.99
CA VAL A 65 17.77 -13.32 -1.61
C VAL A 65 17.08 -14.16 -2.68
N ARG A 66 15.94 -13.69 -3.23
CA ARG A 66 15.25 -14.40 -4.32
C ARG A 66 16.16 -14.60 -5.53
N ARG A 67 16.90 -13.56 -5.91
CA ARG A 67 17.88 -13.65 -7.01
C ARG A 67 18.96 -14.68 -6.71
N GLN A 68 19.55 -14.65 -5.51
CA GLN A 68 20.58 -15.61 -5.10
C GLN A 68 20.08 -17.05 -5.11
N LEU A 69 18.84 -17.30 -4.68
CA LEU A 69 18.19 -18.61 -4.72
C LEU A 69 18.01 -19.10 -6.16
N THR A 70 17.45 -18.25 -7.03
CA THR A 70 17.25 -18.57 -8.46
C THR A 70 18.57 -18.89 -9.16
N GLU A 71 19.64 -18.17 -8.80
CA GLU A 71 20.95 -18.32 -9.43
C GLU A 71 21.84 -19.36 -8.73
N GLY A 72 21.31 -20.07 -7.73
CA GLY A 72 22.03 -21.14 -7.01
C GLY A 72 23.23 -20.66 -6.19
N ARG A 73 23.33 -19.35 -5.91
CA ARG A 73 24.43 -18.74 -5.15
C ARG A 73 24.06 -18.42 -3.70
N TYR A 74 22.87 -18.83 -3.27
CA TYR A 74 22.46 -18.68 -1.89
C TYR A 74 23.20 -19.71 -1.04
N ASP A 75 24.06 -19.25 -0.13
CA ASP A 75 24.73 -20.14 0.82
C ASP A 75 23.74 -20.62 1.89
N LEU A 76 23.40 -21.90 1.81
CA LEU A 76 22.50 -22.56 2.74
C LEU A 76 23.23 -23.00 4.01
N ASN A 77 24.51 -23.35 3.94
CA ASN A 77 25.21 -24.06 5.03
C ASN A 77 25.34 -23.15 6.26
N GLU A 78 25.84 -21.93 6.10
CA GLU A 78 25.97 -20.99 7.22
C GLU A 78 24.61 -20.47 7.72
N ARG A 79 23.57 -20.52 6.87
CA ARG A 79 22.27 -19.92 7.16
C ARG A 79 21.26 -20.90 7.74
N LEU A 80 21.47 -22.20 7.54
CA LEU A 80 20.59 -23.25 8.06
C LEU A 80 20.69 -23.34 9.57
N ASP A 81 21.90 -23.32 10.13
CA ASP A 81 22.11 -23.37 11.58
C ASP A 81 21.39 -22.20 12.28
N VAL A 82 21.55 -20.98 11.76
CA VAL A 82 20.86 -19.78 12.26
C VAL A 82 19.34 -19.90 12.13
N ALA A 83 18.84 -20.54 11.07
CA ALA A 83 17.41 -20.75 10.88
C ALA A 83 16.83 -21.76 11.89
N VAL A 84 17.58 -22.84 12.17
CA VAL A 84 17.21 -23.85 13.17
C VAL A 84 17.22 -23.24 14.56
N ASP A 85 18.25 -22.49 14.94
CA ASP A 85 18.33 -21.83 16.25
C ASP A 85 17.13 -20.92 16.50
N LYS A 86 16.78 -20.08 15.52
CA LYS A 86 15.62 -19.18 15.61
C LYS A 86 14.29 -19.93 15.69
N PHE A 87 14.18 -21.04 14.97
CA PHE A 87 12.98 -21.87 15.02
C PHE A 87 12.82 -22.51 16.40
N LEU A 88 13.91 -23.01 16.99
CA LEU A 88 13.91 -23.58 18.33
C LEU A 88 13.60 -22.51 19.40
N GLU A 89 14.14 -21.30 19.27
CA GLU A 89 13.81 -20.15 20.13
C GLU A 89 12.29 -19.87 20.10
N GLN A 90 11.67 -19.87 18.92
CA GLN A 90 10.23 -19.65 18.79
C GLN A 90 9.35 -20.74 19.41
N LEU A 91 9.80 -22.00 19.44
CA LEU A 91 9.05 -23.10 20.04
C LEU A 91 9.18 -23.18 21.57
N THR A 92 10.24 -22.59 22.11
CA THR A 92 10.58 -22.67 23.54
C THR A 92 10.31 -21.37 24.31
N ALA A 93 9.92 -20.30 23.59
CA ALA A 93 9.50 -19.00 24.14
C ALA A 93 8.03 -18.98 24.59
#